data_AF-A0A6B3H360-F1
#
_entry.id   AF-A0A6B3H360-F1
#
_cell.length_a   1.000
_cell.length_b   1.000
_cell.length_c   1.000
_cell.angle_alpha   90.00
_cell.angle_beta   90.00
_cell.angle_gamma   90.00
#
_symmetry.space_group_name_H-M   'P 1'
#
loop_
_entity.id
_entity.type
_entity.pdbx_description
1 polymer ?
#
loop_
_entity_poly.entity_id
_entity_poly.type
_entity_poly.pdbx_seq_one_letter_code
_entity_poly.pdbx_strand_id
1 'polypeptide(L)'
;RGNGFFYGIELVKDKATKETFTDEETERVLYGFLSKALYDNGLYCRADDRGDPVVQLAPPLISDQSTFDEIEGILRSVLTEAWTKL
;
A
#
# COMPACT_ATOMS: atom_id res chain seq x y z
N ARG A 1 3.35 2.47 10.19
CA ARG A 1 4.32 2.01 11.22
C ARG A 1 5.62 1.58 10.57
N GLY A 2 6.73 1.50 11.30
CA GLY A 2 8.00 1.02 10.75
C GLY A 2 9.23 1.33 11.61
N ASN A 3 10.36 0.71 11.28
CA ASN A 3 11.67 1.00 11.86
C ASN A 3 12.77 0.76 10.81
N GLY A 4 13.76 1.66 10.75
CA GLY A 4 14.79 1.61 9.71
C GLY A 4 14.14 1.63 8.32
N PHE A 5 14.49 0.66 7.48
CA PHE A 5 14.02 0.55 6.08
C PHE A 5 12.84 -0.41 5.94
N PHE A 6 12.12 -0.73 7.03
CA PHE A 6 10.95 -1.60 6.99
C PHE A 6 9.70 -0.85 7.46
N TYR A 7 8.70 -0.75 6.57
CA TYR A 7 7.48 0.02 6.80
C TYR A 7 6.25 -0.81 6.49
N GLY A 8 5.19 -0.58 7.28
CA GLY A 8 3.86 -1.10 7.05
C GLY A 8 2.84 0.04 7.06
N ILE A 9 2.05 0.15 6.01
CA ILE A 9 0.96 1.11 5.86
C ILE A 9 -0.36 0.33 5.96
N GLU A 10 -1.03 0.44 7.11
CA GLU A 10 -2.37 -0.15 7.33
C GLU A 10 -3.40 0.62 6.50
N LEU A 11 -4.24 -0.11 5.78
CA LEU A 11 -5.33 0.43 4.98
C LEU A 11 -6.64 0.21 5.76
N VAL A 12 -7.37 1.29 5.97
CA VAL A 12 -8.67 1.29 6.65
C VAL A 12 -9.63 2.21 5.89
N LYS A 13 -10.94 1.92 5.97
CA LYS A 13 -12.00 2.76 5.42
C LYS A 13 -12.25 3.99 6.28
N ASP A 14 -12.15 3.84 7.60
CA ASP A 14 -12.36 4.93 8.53
C ASP A 14 -11.20 5.02 9.51
N LYS A 15 -10.57 6.20 9.58
CA LYS A 15 -9.40 6.43 10.44
C LYS A 15 -9.76 6.61 11.92
N ALA A 16 -10.99 7.03 12.23
CA ALA A 16 -11.46 7.22 13.60
C ALA A 16 -11.89 5.90 14.23
N THR A 17 -12.59 5.04 13.49
CA THR A 17 -13.08 3.74 13.99
C THR A 17 -12.13 2.58 13.70
N LYS A 18 -11.20 2.75 12.75
CA LYS A 18 -10.36 1.70 12.17
C LYS A 18 -11.16 0.61 11.47
N GLU A 19 -12.33 0.96 10.91
CA GLU A 19 -13.10 0.03 10.10
C GLU A 19 -12.27 -0.48 8.92
N THR A 20 -12.13 -1.80 8.82
CA THR A 20 -11.36 -2.48 7.77
C THR A 20 -12.23 -2.82 6.55
N PHE A 21 -11.60 -3.30 5.49
CA PHE A 21 -12.29 -3.78 4.29
C PHE A 21 -13.07 -5.07 4.57
N THR A 22 -14.21 -5.21 3.91
CA THR A 22 -14.91 -6.49 3.75
C THR A 22 -14.12 -7.42 2.83
N ASP A 23 -14.48 -8.70 2.79
CA ASP A 23 -13.84 -9.68 1.92
C ASP A 23 -14.00 -9.29 0.44
N GLU A 24 -15.18 -8.81 0.04
CA GLU A 24 -15.46 -8.36 -1.33
C GLU A 24 -14.68 -7.08 -1.70
N GLU A 25 -14.55 -6.13 -0.76
CA GLU A 25 -13.73 -4.93 -0.95
C GLU A 25 -12.25 -5.29 -1.06
N THR A 26 -11.77 -6.25 -0.27
CA THR A 26 -10.38 -6.74 -0.31
C THR A 26 -10.07 -7.37 -1.67
N GLU A 27 -10.92 -8.27 -2.15
CA GLU A 27 -10.77 -8.90 -3.47
C GLU A 27 -10.74 -7.86 -4.59
N ARG A 28 -11.67 -6.92 -4.58
CA ARG A 28 -11.80 -5.90 -5.63
C ARG A 28 -10.69 -4.86 -5.60
N VAL A 29 -10.36 -4.33 -4.43
CA VAL A 29 -9.44 -3.19 -4.29
C VAL A 29 -8.00 -3.66 -4.10
N LEU A 30 -7.72 -4.58 -3.17
CA LEU A 30 -6.36 -4.99 -2.84
C LEU A 30 -5.76 -5.89 -3.93
N TYR A 31 -6.48 -6.94 -4.30
CA TYR A 31 -6.04 -7.91 -5.30
C TYR A 31 -6.35 -7.48 -6.73
N GLY A 32 -7.58 -7.00 -6.97
CA GLY A 32 -8.04 -6.62 -8.30
C GLY A 32 -7.39 -5.35 -8.86
N PHE A 33 -6.92 -4.45 -7.99
CA PHE A 33 -6.34 -3.17 -8.42
C PHE A 33 -4.98 -2.88 -7.80
N LEU A 34 -4.90 -2.76 -6.46
CA LEU A 34 -3.77 -2.13 -5.79
C LEU A 34 -2.45 -2.83 -6.08
N SER A 35 -2.40 -4.14 -5.89
CA SER A 35 -1.18 -4.94 -6.11
C SER A 35 -0.64 -4.80 -7.52
N LYS A 36 -1.54 -4.83 -8.51
CA LYS A 36 -1.20 -4.69 -9.93
C LYS A 36 -0.78 -3.27 -10.27
N ALA A 37 -1.53 -2.27 -9.79
CA ALA A 37 -1.25 -0.86 -10.07
C ALA A 37 0.11 -0.42 -9.48
N LEU A 38 0.46 -0.87 -8.27
CA LEU A 38 1.78 -0.61 -7.69
C LEU A 38 2.89 -1.20 -8.58
N TYR A 39 2.73 -2.45 -9.02
CA TYR A 39 3.69 -3.12 -9.89
C TYR A 39 3.83 -2.43 -11.26
N ASP A 40 2.70 -2.11 -11.90
CA ASP A 40 2.66 -1.46 -13.23
C ASP A 40 3.29 -0.05 -13.20
N ASN A 41 3.28 0.63 -12.05
CA ASN A 41 3.95 1.91 -11.84
C ASN A 41 5.41 1.78 -11.37
N GLY A 42 5.97 0.57 -11.34
CA GLY A 42 7.38 0.33 -11.01
C GLY A 42 7.67 0.02 -9.54
N LEU A 43 6.65 -0.03 -8.67
CA LEU A 43 6.82 -0.34 -7.26
C LEU A 43 6.49 -1.80 -6.96
N TYR A 44 7.53 -2.64 -6.91
CA TYR A 44 7.39 -4.01 -6.41
C TYR A 44 7.40 -4.02 -4.88
N CYS A 45 6.23 -4.24 -4.29
CA CYS A 45 6.05 -4.35 -2.85
C CYS A 45 4.97 -5.38 -2.50
N ARG A 46 4.77 -5.65 -1.21
CA ARG A 46 3.75 -6.60 -0.76
C ARG A 46 2.51 -5.84 -0.31
N ALA A 47 1.41 -6.04 -1.03
CA ALA A 47 0.07 -5.77 -0.55
C ALA A 47 -0.50 -7.11 -0.02
N ASP A 48 -0.89 -7.14 1.25
CA ASP A 48 -1.29 -8.37 1.95
C ASP A 48 -2.50 -8.10 2.83
N ASP A 49 -3.31 -9.13 3.06
CA ASP A 49 -4.50 -9.12 3.91
C ASP A 49 -4.47 -10.22 4.98
N ARG A 50 -3.35 -10.93 5.17
CA ARG A 50 -3.19 -11.93 6.24
C ARG A 50 -3.25 -11.24 7.62
N GLY A 51 -4.47 -11.00 8.09
CA GLY A 51 -4.77 -10.10 9.20
C GLY A 51 -5.41 -8.81 8.68
N ASP A 52 -4.70 -7.68 8.82
CA ASP A 52 -5.17 -6.39 8.36
C ASP A 52 -4.62 -6.05 6.96
N PRO A 53 -5.43 -5.47 6.06
CA PRO A 53 -4.95 -4.95 4.78
C PRO A 53 -3.78 -4.00 4.95
N VAL A 54 -2.63 -4.33 4.36
CA VAL A 54 -1.37 -3.61 4.56
C VAL A 54 -0.53 -3.55 3.30
N VAL A 55 0.08 -2.40 3.06
CA VAL A 55 1.22 -2.27 2.11
C VAL A 55 2.51 -2.30 2.91
N GLN A 56 3.40 -3.24 2.57
CA GLN A 56 4.71 -3.41 3.20
C GLN A 56 5.82 -2.98 2.26
N LEU A 57 6.72 -2.15 2.76
CA LEU A 57 7.87 -1.62 2.04
C LEU A 57 9.15 -2.06 2.75
N ALA A 58 10.09 -2.59 1.98
CA ALA A 58 11.40 -3.00 2.45
C ALA A 58 12.48 -2.62 1.42
N PRO A 59 12.66 -1.32 1.11
CA PRO A 59 13.68 -0.89 0.15
C PRO A 59 15.09 -1.33 0.59
N PRO A 60 16.03 -1.53 -0.36
CA PRO A 60 17.41 -1.87 -0.04
C PRO A 60 18.04 -0.86 0.93
N LEU A 61 18.95 -1.30 1.80
CA LEU A 61 19.64 -0.42 2.77
C LEU A 61 20.54 0.64 2.14
N ILE A 62 20.84 0.51 0.85
CA ILE A 62 21.58 1.50 0.06
C ILE A 62 20.69 2.62 -0.51
N SER A 63 19.37 2.53 -0.31
CA SER A 63 18.43 3.50 -0.88
C SER A 63 18.64 4.87 -0.26
N ASP A 64 18.60 5.90 -1.09
CA ASP A 64 18.69 7.29 -0.67
C ASP A 64 17.32 7.97 -0.77
N GLN A 65 17.30 9.28 -0.48
CA GLN A 65 16.07 10.08 -0.50
C GLN A 65 15.31 9.99 -1.83
N SER A 66 16.02 9.89 -2.96
CA SER A 66 15.37 9.84 -4.28
C SER A 66 14.53 8.57 -4.46
N THR A 67 15.00 7.44 -3.92
CA THR A 67 14.25 6.18 -3.93
C THR A 67 13.00 6.29 -3.05
N PHE A 68 13.08 6.97 -1.90
CA PHE A 68 11.92 7.19 -1.04
C PHE A 68 10.90 8.13 -1.67
N ASP A 69 11.35 9.17 -2.38
CA ASP A 69 10.47 10.10 -3.09
C ASP A 69 9.72 9.39 -4.23
N GLU A 70 10.39 8.48 -4.96
CA GLU A 70 9.74 7.65 -5.99
C GLU A 70 8.69 6.70 -5.38
N ILE A 71 9.05 5.98 -4.31
CA ILE A 71 8.13 5.09 -3.59
C ILE A 71 6.90 5.89 -3.10
N GLU A 72 7.11 7.05 -2.49
CA GLU A 72 6.05 7.90 -1.96
C GLU A 72 5.13 8.41 -3.07
N GLY A 73 5.68 8.87 -4.19
CA GLY A 73 4.91 9.37 -5.32
C GLY A 73 4.02 8.29 -5.94
N ILE A 74 4.57 7.09 -6.16
CA ILE A 74 3.81 5.94 -6.69
C ILE A 74 2.70 5.56 -5.71
N LEU A 75 3.03 5.42 -4.42
CA LEU A 75 2.03 5.10 -3.39
C LEU A 75 0.91 6.13 -3.35
N ARG A 76 1.25 7.42 -3.34
CA ARG A 76 0.25 8.51 -3.30
C ARG A 76 -0.70 8.41 -4.47
N SER A 77 -0.18 8.26 -5.69
CA SER A 77 -0.99 8.16 -6.90
C SER A 77 -1.93 6.95 -6.84
N VAL A 78 -1.36 5.76 -6.59
CA VAL A 78 -2.10 4.50 -6.62
C VAL A 78 -3.11 4.41 -5.48
N LEU A 79 -2.76 4.82 -4.26
CA LEU A 79 -3.69 4.82 -3.12
C LEU A 79 -4.83 5.84 -3.31
N THR A 80 -4.55 6.98 -3.95
CA THR A 80 -5.61 7.96 -4.29
C THR A 80 -6.60 7.37 -5.27
N GLU A 81 -6.14 6.65 -6.29
CA GLU A 81 -7.03 5.97 -7.22
C GLU A 81 -7.77 4.80 -6.56
N ALA A 82 -7.10 3.99 -5.74
CA ALA A 82 -7.71 2.89 -4.99
C ALA A 82 -8.88 3.39 -4.14
N TRP A 83 -8.75 4.58 -3.54
CA TRP A 83 -9.80 5.20 -2.75
C TRP A 83 -11.08 5.48 -3.54
N THR A 84 -10.97 5.83 -4.83
CA THR A 84 -12.15 6.02 -5.69
C THR A 84 -12.85 4.73 -6.09
N LYS A 85 -12.21 3.59 -5.82
CA LYS A 85 -12.72 2.25 -6.09
C LYS A 85 -13.19 1.55 -4.81
N LEU A 86 -13.25 2.22 -3.66
CA LEU A 86 -13.90 1.70 -2.47
C LEU A 86 -15.43 1.70 -2.62
#